data_AF-A0A379Z423-F1
#
_entry.id   AF-A0A379Z423-F1
#
_cell.length_a   1.000
_cell.length_b   1.000
_cell.length_c   1.000
_cell.angle_alpha   90.00
_cell.angle_beta   90.00
_cell.angle_gamma   90.00
#
_symmetry.space_group_name_H-M   'P 1'
#
loop_
_entity.id
_entity.type
_entity.pdbx_description
1 polymer ?
#
loop_
_entity_poly.entity_id
_entity_poly.type
_entity_poly.pdbx_seq_one_letter_code
_entity_poly.pdbx_strand_id
1 'polypeptide(L)'
;MTPLLELKRIKKSFPGVKALDGIDLAIQRGEVHALLGENGAGKSTLVKIMCGIYQPDEGDIFIDGEQRRFNNYRQAIEAGVGIIFQEFSLIPYMSAIDNIFLNREIRNRWGLLDRRAMRRKARRSSSG
;
A
#
# COMPACT_ATOMS: atom_id res chain seq x y z
N MET A 1 4.86 23.35 1.49
CA MET A 1 4.02 22.34 0.82
C MET A 1 3.90 21.15 1.75
N THR A 2 2.71 20.59 1.88
CA THR A 2 2.47 19.40 2.71
C THR A 2 2.87 18.14 1.91
N PRO A 3 3.76 17.27 2.41
CA PRO A 3 4.08 16.02 1.74
C PRO A 3 2.85 15.14 1.54
N LEU A 4 2.82 14.35 0.46
CA LEU A 4 1.78 13.34 0.24
C LEU A 4 1.88 12.24 1.30
N LEU A 5 3.10 11.81 1.60
CA LEU A 5 3.40 10.85 2.66
C LEU A 5 4.56 11.39 3.48
N GLU A 6 4.43 11.33 4.80
CA GLU A 6 5.50 11.68 5.74
C GLU A 6 5.61 10.60 6.83
N LEU A 7 6.81 10.13 7.06
CA LEU A 7 7.18 9.22 8.15
C LEU A 7 8.09 9.99 9.10
N LYS A 8 7.77 9.99 10.39
CA LYS A 8 8.57 10.65 11.42
C LYS A 8 9.07 9.65 12.45
N ARG A 9 10.39 9.55 12.59
CA ARG A 9 11.10 8.76 13.60
C ARG A 9 10.59 7.32 13.71
N ILE A 10 10.30 6.69 12.58
CA ILE A 10 9.77 5.33 12.55
C ILE A 10 10.81 4.35 13.08
N LYS A 11 10.46 3.63 14.14
CA LYS A 11 11.26 2.52 14.68
C LYS A 11 10.50 1.21 14.58
N LYS A 12 11.24 0.13 14.32
CA LYS A 12 10.69 -1.22 14.35
C LYS A 12 11.74 -2.23 14.74
N SER A 13 11.40 -3.07 15.72
CA SER A 13 12.19 -4.20 16.14
C SER A 13 11.40 -5.50 15.99
N PHE A 14 12.12 -6.58 15.74
CA PHE A 14 11.66 -7.96 15.84
C PHE A 14 12.59 -8.70 16.82
N PRO A 15 12.24 -9.89 17.33
CA PRO A 15 13.11 -10.63 18.23
C PRO A 15 14.53 -10.78 17.64
N GLY A 16 15.52 -10.22 18.34
CA GLY A 16 16.93 -10.28 17.95
C GLY A 16 17.37 -9.29 16.86
N VAL A 17 16.50 -8.44 16.32
CA VAL A 17 16.87 -7.47 15.26
C VAL A 17 16.12 -6.15 15.35
N LYS A 18 16.87 -5.05 15.31
CA LYS A 18 16.31 -3.70 15.12
C LYS A 18 16.21 -3.42 13.61
N ALA A 19 15.02 -3.64 13.05
CA ALA A 19 14.80 -3.55 11.61
C ALA A 19 14.74 -2.11 11.08
N LEU A 20 14.25 -1.16 11.89
CA LEU A 20 14.23 0.27 11.57
C LEU A 20 14.59 1.07 12.83
N ASP A 21 15.42 2.10 12.66
CA ASP A 21 15.92 2.92 13.75
C ASP A 21 15.76 4.41 13.48
N GLY A 22 14.56 4.94 13.73
CA GLY A 22 14.30 6.37 13.66
C GLY A 22 14.31 6.89 12.23
N ILE A 23 13.60 6.21 11.33
CA ILE A 23 13.53 6.59 9.91
C ILE A 23 12.61 7.80 9.74
N ASP A 24 13.14 8.84 9.10
CA ASP A 24 12.40 9.98 8.58
C ASP A 24 12.36 9.90 7.04
N LEU A 25 11.17 10.09 6.46
CA LEU A 25 10.97 10.07 5.01
C LEU A 25 9.80 10.98 4.64
N ALA A 26 9.96 11.80 3.62
CA ALA A 26 8.87 12.61 3.06
C ALA A 26 8.84 12.42 1.54
N ILE A 27 7.64 12.18 0.99
CA ILE A 27 7.40 12.00 -0.45
C ILE A 27 6.38 13.05 -0.88
N GLN A 28 6.71 13.85 -1.89
CA GLN A 28 5.78 14.83 -2.47
C GLN A 28 4.89 14.20 -3.55
N ARG A 29 3.81 14.90 -3.88
CA ARG A 29 2.93 14.48 -4.98
C ARG A 29 3.68 14.49 -6.30
N GLY A 30 3.56 13.41 -7.07
CA GLY A 30 4.18 13.27 -8.40
C GLY A 30 5.64 12.82 -8.38
N GLU A 31 6.23 12.58 -7.21
CA GLU A 31 7.60 12.09 -7.12
C GLU A 31 7.69 10.57 -7.25
N VAL A 32 8.78 10.11 -7.86
CA VAL A 32 9.17 8.71 -7.87
C VAL A 32 10.41 8.55 -6.99
N HIS A 33 10.29 7.78 -5.92
CA HIS A 33 11.37 7.51 -4.98
C HIS A 33 11.89 6.09 -5.14
N ALA A 34 13.22 5.94 -5.14
CA ALA A 34 13.88 4.64 -5.10
C ALA A 34 14.43 4.38 -3.69
N LEU A 35 14.00 3.28 -3.06
CA LEU A 35 14.51 2.83 -1.77
C LEU A 35 15.57 1.74 -1.99
N LEU A 36 16.84 2.09 -1.79
CA LEU A 36 17.99 1.23 -2.03
C LEU A 36 18.72 0.88 -0.72
N GLY A 37 19.46 -0.23 -0.73
CA GLY A 37 20.21 -0.71 0.43
C GLY A 37 20.41 -2.23 0.38
N GLU A 38 21.23 -2.76 1.26
CA GLU A 38 21.55 -4.19 1.32
C GLU A 38 20.36 -5.04 1.78
N ASN A 39 20.44 -6.35 1.56
CA ASN A 39 19.48 -7.30 2.13
C ASN A 39 19.54 -7.23 3.66
N GLY A 40 18.37 -7.14 4.30
CA GLY A 40 18.30 -6.95 5.75
C GLY A 40 18.31 -5.50 6.23
N ALA A 41 18.56 -4.50 5.36
CA ALA A 41 18.56 -3.08 5.72
C ALA A 41 17.16 -2.49 6.08
N GLY A 42 16.14 -3.33 6.28
CA GLY A 42 14.80 -2.88 6.70
C GLY A 42 13.88 -2.36 5.59
N LYS A 43 14.30 -2.33 4.31
CA LYS A 43 13.49 -1.81 3.19
C LYS A 43 12.09 -2.40 3.12
N SER A 44 11.98 -3.72 3.11
CA SER A 44 10.68 -4.41 3.06
C SER A 44 9.85 -4.17 4.34
N THR A 45 10.51 -3.97 5.49
CA THR A 45 9.83 -3.61 6.74
C THR A 45 9.23 -2.21 6.65
N LEU A 46 9.99 -1.24 6.13
CA LEU A 46 9.51 0.13 5.94
C LEU A 46 8.28 0.17 5.03
N VAL A 47 8.36 -0.52 3.88
CA VAL A 47 7.23 -0.59 2.93
C VAL A 47 6.02 -1.25 3.59
N LYS A 48 6.19 -2.36 4.33
CA LYS A 48 5.08 -3.01 5.06
C LYS A 48 4.45 -2.13 6.14
N ILE A 49 5.22 -1.25 6.77
CA ILE A 49 4.70 -0.25 7.73
C ILE A 49 3.88 0.82 6.99
N MET A 50 4.39 1.35 5.88
CA MET A 50 3.69 2.36 5.08
C MET A 50 2.29 1.90 4.66
N CYS A 51 2.13 0.61 4.37
CA CYS A 51 0.83 0.03 4.00
C CYS A 51 0.10 -0.67 5.15
N GLY A 52 0.49 -0.47 6.41
CA GLY A 52 -0.29 -0.94 7.56
C GLY A 52 -0.30 -2.46 7.78
N ILE A 53 0.65 -3.18 7.21
CA ILE A 53 0.86 -4.63 7.45
C ILE A 53 1.60 -4.83 8.77
N TYR A 54 2.59 -3.98 9.04
CA TYR A 54 3.24 -3.89 10.35
C TYR A 54 2.93 -2.56 11.02
N GLN A 55 2.81 -2.58 12.34
CA GLN A 55 2.80 -1.35 13.13
C GLN A 55 4.23 -0.96 13.47
N PRO A 56 4.59 0.34 13.36
CA PRO A 56 5.82 0.82 13.96
C PRO A 56 5.72 0.67 15.49
N ASP A 57 6.86 0.46 16.14
CA ASP A 57 6.91 0.44 17.62
C ASP A 57 6.91 1.88 18.16
N GLU A 58 7.52 2.81 17.42
CA GLU A 58 7.51 4.25 17.69
C GLU A 58 7.46 5.02 16.36
N GLY A 59 7.03 6.29 16.45
CA GLY A 59 6.98 7.22 15.33
C GLY A 59 5.59 7.35 14.72
N ASP A 60 5.47 8.27 13.77
CA ASP A 60 4.20 8.72 13.22
C ASP A 60 4.18 8.68 11.70
N ILE A 61 3.02 8.36 11.14
CA ILE A 61 2.76 8.34 9.70
C ILE A 61 1.75 9.44 9.41
N PHE A 62 1.98 10.25 8.38
CA PHE A 62 1.07 11.27 7.90
C PHE A 62 0.80 11.08 6.41
N ILE A 63 -0.45 11.29 6.00
CA ILE A 63 -0.86 11.36 4.59
C ILE A 63 -1.56 12.68 4.38
N ASP A 64 -1.09 13.46 3.41
CA ASP A 64 -1.60 14.82 3.16
C ASP A 64 -1.63 15.69 4.43
N GLY A 65 -0.65 15.48 5.33
CA GLY A 65 -0.53 16.20 6.60
C GLY A 65 -1.44 15.69 7.72
N GLU A 66 -2.34 14.75 7.44
CA GLU A 66 -3.17 14.12 8.47
C GLU A 66 -2.46 12.90 9.04
N GLN A 67 -2.34 12.84 10.37
CA GLN A 67 -1.76 11.68 11.03
C GLN A 67 -2.65 10.46 10.80
N ARG A 68 -2.06 9.35 10.36
CA ARG A 68 -2.73 8.09 10.08
C ARG A 68 -2.14 6.97 10.92
N ARG A 69 -3.02 6.14 11.46
CA ARG A 69 -2.68 4.86 12.06
C ARG A 69 -3.56 3.79 11.43
N PHE A 70 -2.94 2.88 10.69
CA PHE A 70 -3.65 1.81 10.00
C PHE A 70 -3.71 0.58 10.89
N ASN A 71 -4.88 0.06 11.22
CA ASN A 71 -4.99 -1.21 11.95
C ASN A 71 -4.82 -2.42 11.04
N ASN A 72 -4.92 -2.22 9.72
CA ASN A 72 -4.77 -3.25 8.71
C ASN A 72 -4.49 -2.63 7.32
N TYR A 73 -4.11 -3.49 6.39
CA TYR A 73 -3.82 -3.12 5.00
C TYR A 73 -4.99 -2.45 4.26
N ARG A 74 -6.25 -2.81 4.59
CA ARG A 74 -7.43 -2.22 3.93
C ARG A 74 -7.54 -0.72 4.23
N GLN A 75 -7.27 -0.31 5.47
CA GLN A 75 -7.31 1.11 5.83
C GLN A 75 -6.22 1.93 5.11
N ALA A 76 -5.04 1.34 4.88
CA ALA A 76 -3.98 2.02 4.12
C ALA A 76 -4.39 2.23 2.64
N ILE A 77 -5.02 1.22 2.03
CA ILE A 77 -5.60 1.33 0.68
C ILE A 77 -6.65 2.43 0.61
N GLU A 78 -7.56 2.48 1.59
CA GLU A 78 -8.62 3.49 1.65
C GLU A 78 -8.05 4.91 1.79
N ALA A 79 -6.88 5.04 2.43
CA ALA A 79 -6.11 6.28 2.50
C ALA A 79 -5.21 6.54 1.28
N GLY A 80 -5.32 5.73 0.22
CA GLY A 80 -4.59 5.94 -1.04
C GLY A 80 -3.19 5.30 -1.11
N VAL A 81 -2.79 4.50 -0.11
CA VAL A 81 -1.49 3.79 -0.11
C VAL A 81 -1.67 2.36 -0.58
N GLY A 82 -1.11 2.05 -1.75
CA GLY A 82 -1.05 0.70 -2.31
C GLY A 82 0.37 0.16 -2.37
N ILE A 83 0.52 -1.16 -2.28
CA ILE A 83 1.78 -1.86 -2.52
C ILE A 83 1.58 -2.90 -3.64
N ILE A 84 2.60 -3.05 -4.49
CA ILE A 84 2.75 -4.19 -5.38
C ILE A 84 3.83 -5.08 -4.78
N PHE A 85 3.48 -6.30 -4.39
CA PHE A 85 4.44 -7.25 -3.84
C PHE A 85 5.27 -7.91 -4.95
N GLN A 86 6.48 -8.34 -4.59
CA GLN A 86 7.44 -8.95 -5.52
C GLN A 86 6.98 -10.34 -6.02
N GLU A 87 6.23 -11.09 -5.22
CA GLU A 87 5.64 -12.37 -5.65
C GLU A 87 4.28 -12.15 -6.30
N PHE A 88 4.06 -12.79 -7.45
CA PHE A 88 2.82 -12.69 -8.20
C PHE A 88 1.64 -13.18 -7.35
N SER A 89 0.78 -12.26 -6.94
CA SER A 89 -0.48 -12.56 -6.26
C SER A 89 -1.63 -12.88 -7.24
N LEU A 90 -1.29 -13.28 -8.48
CA LEU A 90 -2.28 -13.59 -9.50
C LEU A 90 -2.87 -14.97 -9.27
N ILE A 91 -4.17 -15.08 -9.45
CA ILE A 91 -4.88 -16.35 -9.49
C ILE A 91 -4.92 -16.84 -10.95
N PRO A 92 -4.16 -17.90 -11.32
CA PRO A 92 -3.95 -18.25 -12.73
C PRO A 92 -5.22 -18.68 -13.47
N TYR A 93 -6.17 -19.24 -12.73
CA TYR A 93 -7.46 -19.69 -13.24
C TYR A 93 -8.52 -18.58 -13.31
N MET A 94 -8.15 -17.34 -12.99
CA MET A 94 -9.02 -16.17 -13.11
C MET A 94 -8.63 -15.31 -14.32
N SER A 95 -9.62 -14.70 -14.97
CA SER A 95 -9.33 -13.73 -16.03
C SER A 95 -8.57 -12.53 -15.48
N ALA A 96 -7.86 -11.78 -16.34
CA ALA A 96 -7.17 -10.56 -15.92
C ALA A 96 -8.11 -9.54 -15.24
N ILE A 97 -9.36 -9.43 -15.74
CA ILE A 97 -10.37 -8.56 -15.15
C ILE A 97 -10.75 -9.06 -13.76
N ASP A 98 -10.97 -10.37 -13.61
CA ASP A 98 -11.34 -10.91 -12.30
C ASP A 98 -10.18 -10.79 -11.30
N ASN A 99 -8.93 -10.94 -11.74
CA ASN A 99 -7.74 -10.68 -10.93
C ASN A 99 -7.65 -9.21 -10.46
N ILE A 100 -7.92 -8.25 -11.35
CA ILE A 100 -7.90 -6.81 -11.03
C ILE A 100 -8.96 -6.44 -9.99
N PHE A 101 -10.14 -7.09 -10.03
CA PHE A 101 -11.27 -6.78 -9.15
C PHE A 101 -11.44 -7.75 -7.98
N LEU A 102 -10.49 -8.66 -7.76
CA LEU A 102 -10.52 -9.58 -6.62
C LEU A 102 -10.60 -8.81 -5.29
N ASN A 103 -11.55 -9.16 -4.41
CA ASN A 103 -11.89 -8.42 -3.19
C ASN A 103 -12.41 -6.97 -3.40
N ARG A 104 -12.71 -6.59 -4.64
CA ARG A 104 -13.28 -5.30 -5.06
C ARG A 104 -14.34 -5.50 -6.13
N GLU A 105 -15.04 -6.63 -6.08
CA GLU A 105 -15.98 -7.04 -7.12
C GLU A 105 -17.15 -6.05 -7.21
N ILE A 106 -17.47 -5.60 -8.43
CA ILE A 106 -18.66 -4.79 -8.66
C ILE A 106 -19.86 -5.71 -8.75
N ARG A 107 -20.86 -5.49 -7.91
CA ARG A 107 -22.12 -6.23 -7.90
C ARG A 107 -23.27 -5.36 -8.37
N ASN A 108 -24.23 -5.96 -9.06
CA ASN A 108 -25.47 -5.29 -9.46
C ASN A 108 -26.46 -5.20 -8.28
N ARG A 109 -27.63 -4.58 -8.51
CA ARG A 109 -28.68 -4.42 -7.50
C ARG A 109 -29.21 -5.73 -6.90
N TRP A 110 -28.96 -6.86 -7.56
CA TRP A 110 -29.35 -8.21 -7.14
C TRP A 110 -28.21 -8.99 -6.46
N GLY A 111 -27.08 -8.34 -6.19
CA GLY A 111 -25.90 -8.95 -5.58
C GLY A 111 -25.05 -9.82 -6.54
N LEU A 112 -25.41 -9.90 -7.82
CA LEU A 112 -24.68 -10.67 -8.82
C LEU A 112 -23.49 -9.88 -9.38
N LEU A 113 -22.44 -10.60 -9.78
CA LEU A 113 -21.23 -10.02 -10.34
C LEU A 113 -21.51 -9.25 -11.64
N ASP A 114 -21.24 -7.94 -11.66
CA ASP A 114 -21.38 -7.10 -12.85
C ASP A 114 -20.07 -7.06 -13.66
N ARG A 115 -19.89 -8.11 -14.47
CA ARG A 115 -18.74 -8.23 -15.38
C ARG A 115 -18.64 -7.05 -16.35
N ARG A 116 -19.76 -6.51 -16.84
CA ARG A 116 -19.75 -5.39 -17.81
C ARG A 116 -19.22 -4.11 -17.16
N ALA A 117 -19.66 -3.80 -15.94
CA ALA A 117 -19.16 -2.66 -15.19
C ALA A 117 -17.67 -2.79 -14.89
N MET A 118 -17.20 -3.98 -14.48
CA MET A 118 -15.78 -4.22 -14.24
C MET A 118 -14.93 -4.04 -15.51
N ARG A 119 -15.35 -4.58 -16.67
CA ARG A 119 -14.63 -4.35 -17.94
C ARG A 119 -14.50 -2.87 -18.28
N ARG A 120 -15.59 -2.12 -18.13
CA ARG A 120 -15.62 -0.69 -18.41
C ARG A 120 -14.73 0.10 -17.47
N LYS A 121 -14.69 -0.26 -16.18
CA LYS A 121 -13.83 0.39 -15.18
C LYS A 121 -12.35 0.09 -15.43
N ALA A 122 -11.99 -1.17 -15.73
CA ALA A 122 -10.62 -1.55 -16.07
C ALA A 122 -10.07 -0.75 -17.26
N ARG A 123 -10.86 -0.61 -18.35
CA ARG A 123 -10.44 0.16 -19.54
C ARG A 123 -10.12 1.63 -19.24
N ARG A 124 -10.84 2.26 -18.32
CA ARG A 124 -10.60 3.66 -17.92
C ARG A 124 -9.30 3.81 -17.13
N SER A 125 -8.98 2.84 -16.28
CA SER A 125 -7.74 2.83 -15.48
C SER A 125 -6.47 2.65 -16.32
N SER A 126 -6.58 2.09 -17.54
CA SER A 126 -5.44 1.87 -18.44
C SER A 126 -5.13 3.05 -19.37
N SER A 127 -5.92 4.13 -19.31
CA SER A 127 -5.86 5.27 -20.25
C SER A 127 -5.33 6.57 -19.62
N GLY A 128 -4.68 6.48 -18.46
CA GLY A 128 -4.17 7.63 -17.70
C GLY A 128 -2.73 7.43 -17.28
#